data_AF-V9Y0T1-F1
#
_entry.id   AF-V9Y0T1-F1
#
_cell.length_a   1.000
_cell.length_b   1.000
_cell.length_c   1.000
_cell.angle_alpha   90.00
_cell.angle_beta   90.00
_cell.angle_gamma   90.00
#
_symmetry.space_group_name_H-M   'P 1'
#
loop_
_entity.id
_entity.type
_entity.pdbx_description
1 polymer ?
#
loop_
_entity_poly.entity_id
_entity_poly.type
_entity_poly.pdbx_seq_one_letter_code
_entity_poly.pdbx_strand_id
1 'polypeptide(L)'
;MTDSAQTLPVPEAVGELYDRLTLSAMNDGTFNPHVHIGFWDRPDSEASLEEAVARLAEVVIDRLAVDDSAHVLDLGCGVGGPALNIVARADARSPASASARSRSKPPTGWRRRPGSPTGPCSAMPMR
;
A
#
# COMPACT_ATOMS: atom_id res chain seq x y z
N MET A 1 33.36 16.21 0.39
CA MET A 1 31.97 15.73 0.56
C MET A 1 32.07 14.30 1.04
N THR A 2 31.86 14.06 2.32
CA THR A 2 32.02 12.72 2.91
C THR A 2 30.78 11.91 2.56
N ASP A 3 31.00 10.87 1.74
CA ASP A 3 30.02 9.82 1.47
C ASP A 3 29.68 9.13 2.79
N SER A 4 28.53 9.48 3.35
CA SER A 4 28.04 8.86 4.56
C SER A 4 27.48 7.51 4.15
N ALA A 5 28.23 6.43 4.38
CA ALA A 5 27.74 5.07 4.18
C ALA A 5 26.42 4.91 4.97
N GLN A 6 25.29 4.97 4.28
CA GLN A 6 23.98 4.81 4.89
C GLN A 6 23.89 3.36 5.38
N THR A 7 23.62 3.16 6.67
CA THR A 7 23.28 1.83 7.19
C THR A 7 22.00 1.38 6.50
N LEU A 8 22.11 0.35 5.68
CA LEU A 8 20.95 -0.22 4.99
C LEU A 8 20.06 -0.95 6.01
N PRO A 9 18.73 -0.79 5.93
CA PRO A 9 17.83 -1.53 6.79
C PRO A 9 17.94 -3.03 6.48
N VAL A 10 17.95 -3.85 7.53
CA VAL A 10 17.85 -5.31 7.41
C VAL A 10 16.40 -5.65 7.06
N PRO A 11 16.12 -6.19 5.87
CA PRO A 11 14.74 -6.38 5.39
C PRO A 11 13.87 -7.24 6.30
N GLU A 12 14.45 -8.28 6.93
CA GLU A 12 13.77 -9.17 7.86
C GLU A 12 13.31 -8.41 9.12
N ALA A 13 14.19 -7.57 9.68
CA ALA A 13 13.86 -6.75 10.85
C ALA A 13 12.76 -5.72 10.54
N VAL A 14 12.75 -5.17 9.32
CA VAL A 14 11.67 -4.29 8.85
C VAL A 14 10.36 -5.08 8.73
N GLY A 15 10.40 -6.29 8.17
CA GLY A 15 9.24 -7.17 8.06
C GLY A 15 8.63 -7.48 9.42
N GLU A 16 9.45 -7.94 10.38
CA GLU A 16 9.00 -8.27 11.74
C GLU A 16 8.37 -7.08 12.48
N LEU A 17 8.89 -5.88 12.24
CA LEU A 17 8.32 -4.66 12.80
C LEU A 17 6.92 -4.41 12.24
N TYR A 18 6.75 -4.44 10.92
CA TYR A 18 5.45 -4.19 10.28
C TYR A 18 4.44 -5.30 10.58
N ASP A 19 4.87 -6.56 10.69
CA ASP A 19 4.00 -7.67 11.09
C ASP A 19 3.43 -7.43 12.50
N ARG A 20 4.28 -7.01 13.44
CA ARG A 20 3.86 -6.73 14.82
C ARG A 20 2.89 -5.54 14.90
N LEU A 21 3.19 -4.45 14.19
CA LEU A 21 2.34 -3.27 14.16
C LEU A 21 0.98 -3.57 13.52
N THR A 22 0.98 -4.32 12.43
CA THR A 22 -0.25 -4.73 11.74
C THR A 22 -1.11 -5.61 12.64
N LEU A 23 -0.52 -6.63 13.27
CA LEU A 23 -1.25 -7.51 14.19
C LEU A 23 -1.81 -6.75 15.40
N SER A 24 -1.07 -5.78 15.95
CA SER A 24 -1.56 -4.91 17.03
C SER A 24 -2.79 -4.12 16.58
N ALA A 25 -2.69 -3.44 15.43
CA ALA A 25 -3.77 -2.63 14.89
C ALA A 25 -5.03 -3.44 14.55
N MET A 26 -4.86 -4.70 14.11
CA MET A 26 -5.99 -5.61 13.90
C MET A 26 -6.66 -6.01 15.22
N ASN A 27 -5.89 -6.22 16.29
CA ASN A 27 -6.40 -6.65 17.58
C ASN A 27 -7.08 -5.52 18.36
N ASP A 28 -6.60 -4.29 18.24
CA ASP A 28 -7.18 -3.11 18.92
C ASP A 28 -8.26 -2.39 18.10
N GLY A 29 -8.54 -2.87 16.87
CA GLY A 29 -9.56 -2.31 15.99
C GLY A 29 -9.15 -1.01 15.30
N THR A 30 -7.89 -0.61 15.37
CA THR A 30 -7.35 0.60 14.71
C THR A 30 -6.76 0.32 13.33
N PHE A 31 -6.95 -0.88 12.79
CA PHE A 31 -6.44 -1.29 11.49
C PHE A 31 -6.88 -0.34 10.37
N ASN A 32 -5.91 0.17 9.63
CA ASN A 32 -6.12 0.98 8.43
C ASN A 32 -5.35 0.35 7.24
N PRO A 33 -5.99 0.18 6.07
CA PRO A 33 -5.33 -0.36 4.88
C PRO A 33 -4.25 0.57 4.29
N HIS A 34 -4.14 1.80 4.79
CA HIS A 34 -3.17 2.81 4.40
C HIS A 34 -2.18 3.09 5.53
N VAL A 35 -0.94 2.65 5.37
CA VAL A 35 0.13 2.79 6.37
C VAL A 35 1.08 3.92 5.96
N HIS A 36 0.63 5.16 6.10
CA HIS A 36 1.41 6.37 5.82
C HIS A 36 0.80 7.60 6.51
N ILE A 37 1.41 8.77 6.30
CA ILE A 37 0.91 10.05 6.83
C ILE A 37 -0.40 10.48 6.15
N GLY A 38 -1.12 11.39 6.81
CA GLY A 38 -2.31 12.04 6.25
C GLY A 38 -1.98 13.23 5.34
N PHE A 39 -2.89 13.55 4.43
CA PHE A 39 -2.90 14.76 3.62
C PHE A 39 -4.21 15.52 3.78
N TRP A 40 -4.11 16.80 4.14
CA TRP A 40 -5.22 17.73 4.21
C TRP A 40 -5.08 18.76 3.10
N ASP A 41 -6.14 18.98 2.32
CA ASP A 41 -6.12 19.96 1.22
C ASP A 41 -5.95 21.40 1.72
N ARG A 42 -6.28 21.66 3.00
CA ARG A 42 -6.15 22.96 3.63
C ARG A 42 -5.66 22.85 5.08
N PRO A 43 -4.93 23.85 5.61
CA PRO A 43 -4.46 23.86 6.99
C PRO A 43 -5.58 23.89 8.05
N ASP A 44 -6.75 24.40 7.70
CA ASP A 44 -7.94 24.55 8.54
C ASP A 44 -8.96 23.42 8.36
N SER A 45 -8.54 22.30 7.78
CA SER A 45 -9.44 21.19 7.51
C SER A 45 -9.76 20.40 8.78
N GLU A 46 -11.06 20.21 9.04
CA GLU A 46 -11.58 19.39 10.15
C GLU A 46 -11.62 17.89 9.86
N ALA A 47 -11.12 17.46 8.69
CA ALA A 47 -11.04 16.06 8.31
C ALA A 47 -10.23 15.25 9.33
N SER A 48 -10.73 14.07 9.68
CA SER A 48 -10.06 13.11 10.55
C SER A 48 -8.75 12.61 9.93
N LEU A 49 -7.89 12.04 10.78
CA LEU A 49 -6.65 11.39 10.31
C LEU A 49 -6.95 10.28 9.29
N GLU A 50 -8.00 9.49 9.51
CA GLU A 50 -8.39 8.41 8.61
C GLU A 50 -8.74 8.93 7.21
N GLU A 51 -9.55 9.99 7.14
CA GLU A 51 -9.90 10.66 5.89
C GLU A 51 -8.67 11.27 5.21
N ALA A 52 -7.78 11.90 5.98
CA ALA A 52 -6.56 12.51 5.45
C ALA A 52 -5.59 11.46 4.90
N VAL A 53 -5.47 10.31 5.56
CA VAL A 53 -4.66 9.20 5.09
C VAL A 53 -5.24 8.66 3.77
N ALA A 54 -6.54 8.37 3.70
CA ALA A 54 -7.18 7.96 2.45
C ALA A 54 -6.98 9.01 1.34
N ARG A 55 -7.11 10.31 1.68
CA ARG A 55 -6.94 11.42 0.76
C ARG A 55 -5.55 11.45 0.13
N LEU A 56 -4.48 11.18 0.89
CA LEU A 56 -3.13 11.14 0.34
C LEU A 56 -3.00 10.08 -0.76
N ALA A 57 -3.60 8.90 -0.57
CA ALA A 57 -3.59 7.86 -1.59
C ALA A 57 -4.24 8.36 -2.89
N GLU A 58 -5.41 9.00 -2.81
CA GLU A 58 -6.09 9.57 -3.97
C GLU A 58 -5.25 10.66 -4.67
N VAL A 59 -4.60 11.56 -3.90
CA VAL A 59 -3.70 12.59 -4.45
C VAL A 59 -2.56 11.99 -5.27
N VAL A 60 -1.98 10.88 -4.80
CA VAL A 60 -0.89 10.17 -5.48
C VAL A 60 -1.42 9.44 -6.71
N ILE A 61 -2.54 8.75 -6.58
CA ILE A 61 -3.17 7.98 -7.67
C ILE A 61 -3.60 8.90 -8.82
N ASP A 62 -4.19 10.06 -8.52
CA ASP A 62 -4.57 11.03 -9.54
C ASP A 62 -3.35 11.59 -10.27
N ARG A 63 -2.21 11.77 -9.59
CA ARG A 63 -0.96 12.19 -10.22
C ARG A 63 -0.32 11.12 -11.10
N LEU A 64 -0.51 9.84 -10.77
CA LEU A 64 -0.03 8.74 -11.61
C LEU A 64 -0.76 8.70 -12.96
N ALA A 65 -1.98 9.26 -13.05
CA ALA A 65 -2.78 9.36 -14.27
C ALA A 65 -2.92 8.02 -15.03
N VAL A 66 -3.06 6.93 -14.27
CA VAL A 66 -3.13 5.57 -14.79
C VAL A 66 -4.46 5.29 -15.48
N ASP A 67 -4.38 4.56 -16.58
CA ASP A 67 -5.52 3.98 -17.30
C ASP A 67 -5.46 2.43 -17.27
N ASP A 68 -6.42 1.79 -17.93
CA ASP A 68 -6.58 0.33 -17.97
C ASP A 68 -5.46 -0.41 -18.72
N SER A 69 -4.55 0.31 -19.39
CA SER A 69 -3.37 -0.24 -20.08
C SER A 69 -2.10 -0.18 -19.22
N ALA A 70 -2.15 0.53 -18.09
CA ALA A 70 -0.98 0.81 -17.27
C ALA A 70 -0.52 -0.40 -16.44
N HIS A 71 0.80 -0.46 -16.23
CA HIS A 71 1.44 -1.39 -15.31
C HIS A 71 2.12 -0.62 -14.19
N VAL A 72 1.65 -0.79 -12.96
CA VAL A 72 2.16 -0.04 -11.80
C VAL A 72 2.95 -0.97 -10.88
N LEU A 73 4.09 -0.48 -10.40
CA LEU A 73 4.91 -1.12 -9.38
C LEU A 73 4.75 -0.35 -8.06
N ASP A 74 4.19 -1.01 -7.06
CA ASP A 74 4.05 -0.46 -5.71
C ASP A 74 5.18 -1.02 -4.82
N LEU A 75 6.13 -0.15 -4.44
CA LEU A 75 7.28 -0.49 -3.62
C LEU A 75 6.95 -0.23 -2.14
N GLY A 76 6.90 -1.31 -1.35
CA GLY A 76 6.49 -1.19 0.05
C GLY A 76 4.98 -1.06 0.21
N CYS A 77 4.23 -1.88 -0.52
CA CYS A 77 2.76 -1.87 -0.61
C CYS A 77 1.99 -2.02 0.71
N GLY A 78 2.67 -2.26 1.84
CA GLY A 78 2.05 -2.59 3.13
C GLY A 78 1.04 -3.72 2.96
N VAL A 79 -0.19 -3.46 3.41
CA VAL A 79 -1.34 -4.38 3.29
C VAL A 79 -2.12 -4.24 1.97
N GLY A 80 -1.70 -3.34 1.08
CA GLY A 80 -2.16 -3.27 -0.31
C GLY A 80 -3.31 -2.29 -0.61
N GLY A 81 -3.73 -1.46 0.34
CA GLY A 81 -4.82 -0.48 0.15
C GLY A 81 -4.64 0.40 -1.10
N PRO A 82 -3.51 1.13 -1.22
CA PRO A 82 -3.25 1.97 -2.40
C PRO A 82 -3.25 1.22 -3.73
N ALA A 83 -2.70 0.00 -3.76
CA ALA A 83 -2.68 -0.83 -4.97
C ALA A 83 -4.10 -1.21 -5.46
N LEU A 84 -5.02 -1.47 -4.54
CA LEU A 84 -6.43 -1.74 -4.88
C LEU A 84 -7.13 -0.48 -5.41
N ASN A 85 -6.89 0.67 -4.78
CA ASN A 85 -7.42 1.96 -5.26
C ASN A 85 -6.94 2.28 -6.68
N ILE A 86 -5.66 1.99 -7.00
CA ILE A 86 -5.09 2.17 -8.34
C ILE A 86 -5.87 1.38 -9.40
N VAL A 87 -6.13 0.10 -9.15
CA VAL A 87 -6.85 -0.77 -10.10
C VAL A 87 -8.28 -0.27 -10.28
N ALA A 88 -8.99 -0.02 -9.18
CA ALA A 88 -10.37 0.47 -9.22
C ALA A 88 -10.48 1.80 -9.97
N ARG A 89 -9.49 2.70 -9.79
CA ARG A 89 -9.46 3.99 -10.47
C ARG A 89 -9.14 3.89 -11.96
N ALA A 90 -8.26 2.98 -12.35
CA ALA A 90 -7.95 2.71 -13.76
C ALA A 90 -9.17 2.14 -14.49
N ASP A 91 -9.86 1.16 -13.88
CA ASP A 91 -11.07 0.56 -14.43
C ASP A 91 -12.19 1.59 -14.63
N ALA A 92 -12.35 2.53 -13.68
CA ALA A 92 -13.34 3.60 -13.78
C ALA A 92 -13.07 4.60 -14.92
N ARG A 93 -11.81 4.76 -15.38
CA ARG A 93 -11.45 5.68 -16.47
C ARG A 93 -11.68 5.07 -17.85
N SER A 94 -11.48 3.76 -17.99
CA SER A 94 -11.59 3.04 -19.27
C SER A 94 -12.27 1.68 -19.07
N PRO A 95 -13.62 1.62 -18.99
CA PRO A 95 -14.34 0.38 -18.70
C PRO A 95 -14.35 -0.63 -19.85
N ALA A 96 -13.83 -0.28 -21.04
CA ALA A 96 -13.95 -1.10 -22.25
C ALA A 96 -12.91 -2.24 -22.37
N SER A 97 -11.80 -2.19 -21.62
CA SER A 97 -10.72 -3.19 -21.70
C SER A 97 -9.89 -3.31 -20.42
N ALA A 98 -10.51 -3.65 -19.29
CA ALA A 98 -9.81 -3.77 -18.01
C ALA A 98 -8.61 -4.74 -18.07
N SER A 99 -7.38 -4.20 -18.10
CA SER A 99 -6.13 -4.96 -18.09
C SER A 99 -5.11 -4.45 -17.05
N ALA A 100 -5.49 -3.43 -16.28
CA ALA A 100 -4.67 -2.77 -15.28
C ALA A 100 -4.14 -3.80 -14.28
N ARG A 101 -2.83 -3.76 -14.03
CA ARG A 101 -2.16 -4.65 -13.09
C ARG A 101 -1.26 -3.85 -12.17
N SER A 102 -1.55 -3.92 -10.89
CA SER A 102 -0.61 -3.54 -9.84
C SER A 102 0.19 -4.75 -9.40
N ARG A 103 1.52 -4.62 -9.35
CA ARG A 103 2.39 -5.61 -8.73
C ARG A 103 2.97 -5.02 -7.46
N SER A 104 2.78 -5.75 -6.37
CA SER A 104 3.41 -5.51 -5.09
C SER A 104 4.73 -6.30 -5.01
N LYS A 105 5.79 -5.63 -4.56
CA LYS A 105 7.01 -6.32 -4.11
C LYS A 105 7.12 -6.13 -2.59
N PRO A 106 6.89 -7.17 -1.77
CA PRO A 106 7.12 -7.07 -0.34
C PRO A 106 8.63 -6.83 -0.08
N PRO A 107 9.00 -6.25 1.08
CA PRO A 107 10.40 -6.17 1.48
C PRO A 107 11.03 -7.57 1.44
N THR A 108 12.30 -7.64 1.07
CA THR A 108 13.08 -8.88 0.87
C THR A 108 13.27 -9.65 2.18
N GLY A 109 12.22 -10.23 2.72
CA GLY A 109 12.18 -10.98 3.98
C GLY A 109 10.88 -11.79 4.15
N TRP A 110 9.86 -11.52 3.33
CA TRP A 110 8.61 -12.27 3.23
C TRP A 110 8.78 -13.62 2.49
N ARG A 111 9.79 -14.42 2.87
CA ARG A 111 9.82 -15.84 2.46
C ARG A 111 8.67 -16.55 3.16
N ARG A 112 7.85 -17.25 2.37
CA ARG A 112 6.82 -18.19 2.85
C ARG A 112 7.42 -19.07 3.95
N ARG A 113 6.94 -18.96 5.19
CA ARG A 113 7.12 -20.04 6.17
C ARG A 113 6.18 -21.18 5.72
N PRO A 114 6.65 -22.43 5.58
CA PRO A 114 5.75 -23.55 5.34
C PRO A 114 4.76 -23.64 6.50
N GLY A 115 3.46 -23.52 6.20
CA GLY A 115 2.39 -23.64 7.20
C GLY A 115 1.87 -22.33 7.82
N SER A 116 2.30 -21.14 7.39
CA SER A 116 1.60 -19.90 7.79
C SER A 116 0.26 -19.80 7.03
N PRO A 117 -0.85 -19.44 7.69
CA PRO A 117 -2.07 -19.08 6.97
C PRO A 117 -1.72 -18.00 5.94
N THR A 118 -2.27 -18.13 4.74
CA THR A 118 -2.04 -17.23 3.61
C THR A 118 -2.10 -15.77 4.07
N GLY A 119 -0.94 -15.10 4.10
CA GLY A 119 -0.94 -13.64 4.15
C GLY A 119 -1.70 -13.12 2.93
N PRO A 120 -2.43 -12.00 3.05
CA PRO A 120 -3.40 -11.54 2.04
C PRO A 120 -2.79 -11.20 0.66
N CYS A 121 -1.48 -11.31 0.50
CA CYS A 121 -0.74 -10.86 -0.68
C CYS A 121 -0.58 -11.93 -1.78
N SER A 122 -1.36 -13.02 -1.76
CA SER A 122 -1.49 -13.91 -2.92
C SER A 122 -2.95 -14.24 -3.15
N ALA A 123 -3.54 -13.51 -4.10
CA ALA A 123 -4.81 -13.83 -4.75
C ALA A 123 -5.98 -14.10 -3.80
N MET A 124 -6.70 -13.05 -3.40
CA MET A 124 -8.14 -13.20 -3.21
C MET A 124 -8.76 -13.36 -4.60
N PRO A 125 -9.37 -14.51 -4.94
CA PRO A 125 -10.18 -14.60 -6.15
C PRO A 125 -11.44 -13.75 -5.94
N MET A 126 -11.71 -12.84 -6.88
CA MET A 126 -13.00 -12.19 -7.00
C MET A 126 -14.08 -13.26 -7.16
N ARG A 127 -15.05 -13.27 -6.24
CA ARG A 127 -16.38 -13.84 -6.43
C ARG A 127 -17.38 -12.71 -6.44
#